data_AF-A0A7C2EFY2-F1
#
_entry.id   AF-A0A7C2EFY2-F1
#
_cell.length_a   1.000
_cell.length_b   1.000
_cell.length_c   1.000
_cell.angle_alpha   90.00
_cell.angle_beta   90.00
_cell.angle_gamma   90.00
#
_symmetry.space_group_name_H-M   'P 1'
#
loop_
_entity.id
_entity.type
_entity.pdbx_description
1 polymer ?
#
loop_
_entity_poly.entity_id
_entity_poly.type
_entity_poly.pdbx_seq_one_letter_code
_entity_poly.pdbx_strand_id
1 'polypeptide(L)'
;MREWNRILPALLRIAIGWHFLYEGWSKLLHPGWTSAGYLKSSSGPLAGLFHWLAAADARVALVDQLNIWGMILIGLALMLGLAIRPAAAAGIVLLALYYLAHPPLFAPLTYGASEGSYLIVNKNLVELLALAVVVVAPAAEFGLGALLGRRRSPHAAAAPLLDKPLPPVFGPLSRRQLLAGLTGVPFVGALVLAVLKKHGWRSFEELQLTAHAATRDEYVASATLKTFRFVSRSELKGYLPQGRIGNVALSRMILGGNLMGGWAHARDLLYVSKLVKAYHHREKIFETLALAESCGINALLTNPLLCGVVNDYWRNGGRIQFISDCGGNSVLEMIQKSIDAGACACYIQGGVAD
;
A
#
# COMPACT_ATOMS: atom_id res chain seq x y z
N MET A 1 30.73 -3.38 27.69
CA MET A 1 29.71 -4.47 27.59
C MET A 1 28.44 -4.21 28.40
N ARG A 2 28.48 -3.73 29.66
CA ARG A 2 27.26 -3.53 30.48
C ARG A 2 26.22 -2.53 29.94
N GLU A 3 26.65 -1.48 29.25
CA GLU A 3 25.74 -0.45 28.69
C GLU A 3 24.97 -0.92 27.45
N TRP A 4 25.58 -1.78 26.61
CA TRP A 4 24.98 -2.26 25.36
C TRP A 4 23.74 -3.14 25.61
N ASN A 5 23.77 -3.91 26.70
CA ASN A 5 22.67 -4.77 27.13
C ASN A 5 21.39 -3.99 27.47
N ARG A 6 21.47 -2.66 27.61
CA ARG A 6 20.32 -1.82 27.98
C ARG A 6 19.90 -0.86 26.87
N ILE A 7 20.83 -0.47 26.00
CA ILE A 7 20.55 0.35 24.82
C ILE A 7 19.77 -0.45 23.76
N LEU A 8 20.13 -1.71 23.52
CA LEU A 8 19.46 -2.53 22.49
C LEU A 8 17.96 -2.75 22.77
N PRO A 9 17.52 -3.12 24.00
CA PRO A 9 16.08 -3.22 24.28
C PRO A 9 15.36 -1.86 24.23
N ALA A 10 16.05 -0.76 24.55
CA ALA A 10 15.48 0.58 24.39
C ALA A 10 15.23 0.92 22.91
N LEU A 11 16.19 0.64 22.03
CA LEU A 11 16.05 0.83 20.58
C LEU A 11 14.95 -0.07 20.01
N LEU A 12 14.89 -1.33 20.43
CA LEU A 12 13.84 -2.26 20.03
C LEU A 12 12.45 -1.73 20.42
N ARG A 13 12.29 -1.31 21.69
CA ARG A 13 11.06 -0.68 22.18
C ARG A 13 10.67 0.54 21.35
N ILE A 14 11.62 1.43 21.05
CA ILE A 14 11.36 2.65 20.27
C ILE A 14 10.97 2.31 18.83
N ALA A 15 11.63 1.33 18.21
CA ALA A 15 11.32 0.89 16.86
C ALA A 15 9.92 0.27 16.74
N ILE A 16 9.54 -0.59 17.71
CA ILE A 16 8.19 -1.16 17.77
C ILE A 16 7.16 -0.05 18.02
N GLY A 17 7.45 0.85 18.97
CA GLY A 17 6.58 1.98 19.26
C GLY A 17 6.36 2.90 18.05
N TRP A 18 7.43 3.14 17.27
CA TRP A 18 7.36 3.86 15.99
C TRP A 18 6.41 3.18 15.01
N HIS A 19 6.55 1.86 14.84
CA HIS A 19 5.71 1.10 13.92
C HIS A 19 4.22 1.17 14.31
N PHE A 20 3.88 0.89 15.56
CA PHE A 20 2.51 1.01 16.07
C PHE A 20 1.95 2.43 15.89
N LEU A 21 2.72 3.45 16.25
CA LEU A 21 2.28 4.84 16.15
C LEU A 21 1.99 5.22 14.68
N TYR A 22 2.90 4.86 13.77
CA TYR A 22 2.73 5.14 12.36
C TYR A 22 1.55 4.40 11.75
N GLU A 23 1.35 3.13 12.11
CA GLU A 23 0.21 2.30 11.67
C GLU A 23 -1.13 2.85 12.16
N GLY A 24 -1.20 3.35 13.40
CA GLY A 24 -2.42 3.99 13.90
C GLY A 24 -2.66 5.37 13.28
N TRP A 25 -1.61 6.17 13.14
CA TRP A 25 -1.68 7.50 12.54
C TRP A 25 -2.10 7.47 11.06
N SER A 26 -1.57 6.51 10.28
CA SER A 26 -1.93 6.36 8.87
C SER A 26 -3.43 6.04 8.69
N LYS A 27 -4.00 5.24 9.60
CA LYS A 27 -5.43 4.89 9.60
C LYS A 27 -6.30 6.06 10.04
N LEU A 28 -5.85 6.84 11.02
CA LEU A 28 -6.55 8.06 11.46
C LEU A 28 -6.66 9.09 10.32
N LEU A 29 -5.62 9.20 9.48
CA LEU A 29 -5.58 10.15 8.38
C LEU A 29 -6.29 9.69 7.10
N HIS A 30 -6.65 8.41 6.98
CA HIS A 30 -7.28 7.87 5.78
C HIS A 30 -8.81 7.89 5.90
N PRO A 31 -9.51 8.82 5.22
CA PRO A 31 -10.97 8.89 5.29
C PRO A 31 -11.57 7.59 4.74
N GLY A 32 -12.42 6.93 5.53
CA GLY A 32 -13.05 5.66 5.16
C GLY A 32 -12.24 4.39 5.44
N TRP A 33 -11.11 4.47 6.16
CA TRP A 33 -10.47 3.26 6.68
C TRP A 33 -11.43 2.53 7.64
N THR A 34 -11.53 1.21 7.50
CA THR A 34 -12.33 0.37 8.40
C THR A 34 -11.74 -1.04 8.52
N SER A 35 -11.92 -1.66 9.68
CA SER A 35 -11.59 -3.05 9.98
C SER A 35 -12.63 -4.04 9.45
N ALA A 36 -13.78 -3.59 8.94
CA ALA A 36 -14.89 -4.44 8.51
C ALA A 36 -14.46 -5.58 7.58
N GLY A 37 -13.68 -5.27 6.54
CA GLY A 37 -13.21 -6.27 5.59
C GLY A 37 -12.25 -7.29 6.23
N TYR A 38 -11.38 -6.81 7.12
CA TYR A 38 -10.43 -7.66 7.85
C TYR A 38 -11.13 -8.64 8.78
N LEU A 39 -12.17 -8.18 9.49
CA LEU A 39 -12.98 -8.99 10.40
C LEU A 39 -13.83 -10.01 9.64
N LYS A 40 -14.48 -9.62 8.53
CA LYS A 40 -15.34 -10.49 7.70
C LYS A 40 -14.59 -11.63 7.01
N SER A 41 -13.30 -11.47 6.80
CA SER A 41 -12.45 -12.45 6.11
C SER A 41 -11.68 -13.35 7.08
N SER A 42 -11.92 -13.24 8.39
CA SER A 42 -11.18 -13.99 9.38
C SER A 42 -11.37 -15.50 9.21
N SER A 43 -10.27 -16.23 9.19
CA SER A 43 -10.23 -17.68 8.97
C SER A 43 -9.67 -18.47 10.16
N GLY A 44 -9.22 -17.78 11.22
CA GLY A 44 -8.60 -18.41 12.37
C GLY A 44 -9.56 -18.99 13.41
N PRO A 45 -9.03 -19.49 14.54
CA PRO A 45 -9.81 -20.20 15.55
C PRO A 45 -10.90 -19.34 16.22
N LEU A 46 -10.77 -18.02 16.15
CA LEU A 46 -11.75 -17.06 16.69
C LEU A 46 -12.62 -16.41 15.60
N ALA A 47 -12.67 -16.99 14.38
CA ALA A 47 -13.43 -16.42 13.25
C ALA A 47 -14.89 -16.11 13.61
N GLY A 48 -15.56 -16.95 14.41
CA GLY A 48 -16.93 -16.69 14.88
C GLY A 48 -17.08 -15.37 15.66
N LEU A 49 -16.11 -15.05 16.53
CA LEU A 49 -16.08 -13.77 17.26
C LEU A 49 -15.85 -12.59 16.30
N PHE A 50 -14.91 -12.72 15.37
CA PHE A 50 -14.59 -11.65 14.42
C PHE A 50 -15.75 -11.39 13.45
N HIS A 51 -16.42 -12.44 12.97
CA HIS A 51 -17.63 -12.32 12.17
C HIS A 51 -18.78 -11.69 12.96
N TRP A 52 -18.94 -12.04 14.24
CA TRP A 52 -19.91 -11.38 15.11
C TRP A 52 -19.63 -9.88 15.27
N LEU A 53 -18.36 -9.50 15.49
CA LEU A 53 -17.96 -8.08 15.53
C LEU A 53 -18.28 -7.37 14.22
N ALA A 54 -18.07 -8.04 13.07
CA ALA A 54 -18.34 -7.50 11.75
C ALA A 54 -19.83 -7.42 11.36
N ALA A 55 -20.72 -8.08 12.12
CA ALA A 55 -22.13 -8.19 11.76
C ALA A 55 -22.97 -6.95 12.09
N ALA A 56 -22.43 -5.96 12.81
CA ALA A 56 -23.14 -4.72 13.12
C ALA A 56 -22.22 -3.51 12.98
N ASP A 57 -22.69 -2.46 12.29
CA ASP A 57 -21.88 -1.27 11.98
C ASP A 57 -21.41 -0.54 13.23
N ALA A 58 -22.23 -0.49 14.29
CA ALA A 58 -21.84 0.10 15.57
C ALA A 58 -20.66 -0.63 16.24
N ARG A 59 -20.60 -1.97 16.11
CA ARG A 59 -19.48 -2.78 16.65
C ARG A 59 -18.21 -2.56 15.82
N VAL A 60 -18.34 -2.51 14.50
CA VAL A 60 -17.22 -2.21 13.60
C VAL A 60 -16.67 -0.81 13.89
N ALA A 61 -17.52 0.21 14.02
CA ALA A 61 -17.10 1.57 14.34
C ALA A 61 -16.35 1.64 15.68
N LEU A 62 -16.82 0.90 16.70
CA LEU A 62 -16.11 0.80 17.97
C LEU A 62 -14.74 0.12 17.79
N VAL A 63 -14.67 -1.00 17.07
CA VAL A 63 -13.41 -1.70 16.79
C VAL A 63 -12.45 -0.80 16.02
N ASP A 64 -12.93 -0.03 15.05
CA ASP A 64 -12.11 0.89 14.27
C ASP A 64 -11.44 1.94 15.17
N GLN A 65 -12.22 2.56 16.07
CA GLN A 65 -11.70 3.53 17.04
C GLN A 65 -10.71 2.88 18.02
N LEU A 66 -11.06 1.72 18.60
CA LEU A 66 -10.18 0.99 19.51
C LEU A 66 -8.87 0.58 18.82
N ASN A 67 -8.92 0.19 17.56
CA ASN A 67 -7.76 -0.20 16.78
C ASN A 67 -6.85 0.98 16.51
N ILE A 68 -7.39 2.08 15.98
CA ILE A 68 -6.65 3.31 15.66
C ILE A 68 -6.01 3.88 16.94
N TRP A 69 -6.81 4.14 17.96
CA TRP A 69 -6.32 4.75 19.19
C TRP A 69 -5.47 3.80 20.01
N GLY A 70 -5.78 2.50 20.00
CA GLY A 70 -4.96 1.48 20.64
C GLY A 70 -3.54 1.50 20.07
N MET A 71 -3.38 1.47 18.75
CA MET A 71 -2.07 1.54 18.11
C MET A 71 -1.33 2.84 18.41
N ILE A 72 -2.01 4.00 18.34
CA ILE A 72 -1.40 5.30 18.64
C ILE A 72 -0.92 5.37 20.09
N LEU A 73 -1.77 5.02 21.05
CA LEU A 73 -1.47 5.11 22.47
C LEU A 73 -0.38 4.11 22.89
N ILE A 74 -0.43 2.88 22.37
CA ILE A 74 0.62 1.88 22.60
C ILE A 74 1.94 2.37 22.01
N GLY A 75 1.93 2.87 20.77
CA GLY A 75 3.10 3.40 20.09
C GLY A 75 3.76 4.55 20.86
N LEU A 76 2.97 5.55 21.28
CA LEU A 76 3.44 6.67 22.08
C LEU A 76 3.99 6.22 23.44
N ALA A 77 3.27 5.35 24.15
CA ALA A 77 3.70 4.85 25.45
C ALA A 77 5.04 4.10 25.36
N LEU A 78 5.19 3.25 24.34
CA LEU A 78 6.44 2.54 24.07
C LEU A 78 7.56 3.48 23.63
N MET A 79 7.35 4.45 22.75
CA MET A 79 8.40 5.40 22.34
C MET A 79 8.85 6.30 23.49
N LEU A 80 7.89 6.93 24.17
CA LEU A 80 8.15 7.85 25.28
C LEU A 80 8.65 7.13 26.54
N GLY A 81 8.44 5.82 26.63
CA GLY A 81 8.85 5.03 27.79
C GLY A 81 7.98 5.28 29.01
N LEU A 82 6.68 5.44 28.76
CA LEU A 82 5.64 5.60 29.76
C LEU A 82 4.83 4.31 29.82
N ALA A 83 4.53 3.83 31.03
CA ALA A 83 3.75 2.60 31.23
C ALA A 83 4.20 1.44 30.32
N ILE A 84 5.52 1.24 30.15
CA ILE A 84 6.10 0.36 29.13
C ILE A 84 5.54 -1.06 29.19
N ARG A 85 5.46 -1.65 30.39
CA ARG A 85 4.95 -3.01 30.56
C ARG A 85 3.46 -3.13 30.21
N PRO A 86 2.56 -2.28 30.75
CA PRO A 86 1.17 -2.23 30.28
C PRO A 86 1.04 -2.02 28.76
N ALA A 87 1.80 -1.09 28.17
CA ALA A 87 1.75 -0.81 26.75
C ALA A 87 2.23 -2.00 25.91
N ALA A 88 3.32 -2.65 26.32
CA ALA A 88 3.82 -3.85 25.65
C ALA A 88 2.84 -5.02 25.79
N ALA A 89 2.22 -5.20 26.95
CA ALA A 89 1.18 -6.22 27.15
C ALA A 89 -0.05 -5.96 26.25
N ALA A 90 -0.52 -4.71 26.17
CA ALA A 90 -1.60 -4.33 25.26
C ALA A 90 -1.23 -4.56 23.79
N GLY A 91 0.01 -4.23 23.39
CA GLY A 91 0.53 -4.51 22.06
C GLY A 91 0.60 -6.00 21.73
N ILE A 92 1.01 -6.84 22.69
CA ILE A 92 0.99 -8.31 22.56
C ILE A 92 -0.43 -8.81 22.33
N VAL A 93 -1.40 -8.35 23.13
CA VAL A 93 -2.80 -8.73 22.97
C VAL A 93 -3.32 -8.31 21.59
N LEU A 94 -3.04 -7.08 21.16
CA LEU A 94 -3.49 -6.59 19.85
C LEU A 94 -2.89 -7.40 18.69
N LEU A 95 -1.59 -7.66 18.70
CA LEU A 95 -0.93 -8.48 17.67
C LEU A 95 -1.39 -9.93 17.71
N ALA A 96 -1.66 -10.47 18.89
CA ALA A 96 -2.24 -11.80 19.04
C ALA A 96 -3.62 -11.87 18.40
N LEU A 97 -4.47 -10.85 18.58
CA LEU A 97 -5.77 -10.77 17.91
C LEU A 97 -5.61 -10.73 16.38
N TYR A 98 -4.66 -9.97 15.85
CA TYR A 98 -4.38 -9.98 14.40
C TYR A 98 -3.87 -11.33 13.90
N TYR A 99 -2.96 -11.96 14.66
CA TYR A 99 -2.43 -13.27 14.31
C TYR A 99 -3.52 -14.35 14.33
N LEU A 100 -4.40 -14.32 15.34
CA LEU A 100 -5.51 -15.27 15.49
C LEU A 100 -6.67 -15.00 14.51
N ALA A 101 -6.81 -13.78 13.99
CA ALA A 101 -7.79 -13.49 12.95
C ALA A 101 -7.40 -14.13 11.61
N HIS A 102 -6.09 -14.11 11.28
CA HIS A 102 -5.53 -14.63 10.03
C HIS A 102 -4.26 -15.44 10.27
N PRO A 103 -4.37 -16.64 10.87
CA PRO A 103 -3.24 -17.51 11.10
C PRO A 103 -2.69 -18.06 9.76
N PRO A 104 -1.36 -18.00 9.52
CA PRO A 104 -0.75 -18.38 8.25
C PRO A 104 -0.91 -19.87 7.89
N LEU A 105 -1.21 -20.73 8.88
CA LEU A 105 -1.50 -22.17 8.70
C LEU A 105 -2.76 -22.47 7.89
N PHE A 106 -3.74 -21.55 7.87
CA PHE A 106 -5.09 -21.80 7.35
C PHE A 106 -5.42 -20.97 6.11
N ALA A 107 -4.47 -20.15 5.62
CA ALA A 107 -4.68 -19.31 4.45
C ALA A 107 -4.55 -20.14 3.15
N PRO A 108 -5.55 -20.16 2.27
CA PRO A 108 -5.36 -20.54 0.88
C PRO A 108 -4.26 -19.63 0.27
N LEU A 109 -3.49 -20.14 -0.70
CA LEU A 109 -2.39 -19.43 -1.41
C LEU A 109 -2.83 -18.18 -2.20
N THR A 110 -3.98 -17.58 -1.89
CA THR A 110 -4.58 -16.48 -2.64
C THR A 110 -5.50 -15.68 -1.72
N TYR A 111 -5.13 -14.43 -1.41
CA TYR A 111 -5.94 -13.22 -1.64
C TYR A 111 -5.18 -11.95 -1.20
N GLY A 112 -5.02 -10.99 -2.12
CA GLY A 112 -4.51 -9.64 -1.81
C GLY A 112 -2.99 -9.50 -1.80
N ALA A 113 -2.49 -8.26 -1.75
CA ALA A 113 -1.07 -7.90 -1.81
C ALA A 113 -0.26 -8.61 -0.72
N SER A 114 0.17 -9.84 -1.02
CA SER A 114 0.94 -10.69 -0.14
C SER A 114 2.32 -10.07 0.03
N GLU A 115 2.58 -9.52 1.21
CA GLU A 115 3.93 -9.14 1.65
C GLU A 115 4.88 -10.36 1.78
N GLY A 116 4.36 -11.60 1.67
CA GLY A 116 5.16 -12.82 1.64
C GLY A 116 4.34 -14.10 1.86
N SER A 117 4.99 -15.26 1.67
CA SER A 117 4.45 -16.58 2.02
C SER A 117 4.96 -16.99 3.41
N TYR A 118 4.06 -17.05 4.39
CA TYR A 118 4.38 -17.41 5.78
C TYR A 118 3.80 -18.78 6.10
N LEU A 119 4.55 -19.61 6.83
CA LEU A 119 4.08 -20.93 7.30
C LEU A 119 3.38 -20.81 8.68
N ILE A 120 4.16 -20.51 9.71
CA ILE A 120 3.67 -20.26 11.09
C ILE A 120 4.12 -18.88 11.56
N VAL A 121 5.36 -18.50 11.24
CA VAL A 121 5.95 -17.25 11.67
C VAL A 121 5.69 -16.17 10.63
N ASN A 122 4.87 -15.18 10.99
CA ASN A 122 4.64 -13.95 10.22
C ASN A 122 5.16 -12.73 10.98
N LYS A 123 5.10 -11.54 10.36
CA LYS A 123 5.57 -10.29 10.97
C LYS A 123 4.91 -10.00 12.33
N ASN A 124 3.61 -10.28 12.47
CA ASN A 124 2.88 -10.06 13.72
C ASN A 124 3.43 -10.93 14.85
N LEU A 125 3.74 -12.19 14.57
CA LEU A 125 4.34 -13.09 15.58
C LEU A 125 5.75 -12.66 15.97
N VAL A 126 6.57 -12.25 15.00
CA VAL A 126 7.93 -11.76 15.27
C VAL A 126 7.89 -10.51 16.15
N GLU A 127 7.03 -9.55 15.82
CA GLU A 127 6.89 -8.31 16.59
C GLU A 127 6.28 -8.54 17.98
N LEU A 128 5.35 -9.50 18.10
CA LEU A 128 4.81 -9.94 19.39
C LEU A 128 5.90 -10.54 20.29
N LEU A 129 6.75 -11.42 19.76
CA LEU A 129 7.88 -11.97 20.50
C LEU A 129 8.87 -10.87 20.90
N ALA A 130 9.09 -9.88 20.02
CA ALA A 130 9.91 -8.72 20.35
C ALA A 130 9.30 -7.88 21.48
N LEU A 131 7.98 -7.68 21.51
CA LEU A 131 7.29 -7.05 22.64
C LEU A 131 7.40 -7.87 23.93
N ALA A 132 7.39 -9.20 23.86
CA ALA A 132 7.63 -10.05 25.02
C ALA A 132 9.04 -9.83 25.60
N VAL A 133 10.05 -9.64 24.74
CA VAL A 133 11.39 -9.22 25.17
C VAL A 133 11.34 -7.85 25.85
N VAL A 134 10.56 -6.89 25.34
CA VAL A 134 10.36 -5.56 25.98
C VAL A 134 9.65 -5.66 27.33
N VAL A 135 8.74 -6.61 27.55
CA VAL A 135 8.12 -6.82 28.86
C VAL A 135 9.16 -7.22 29.92
N VAL A 136 10.06 -8.13 29.54
CA VAL A 136 11.13 -8.65 30.42
C VAL A 136 12.26 -7.62 30.59
N ALA A 137 12.68 -7.00 29.49
CA ALA A 137 13.75 -6.01 29.41
C ALA A 137 13.21 -4.65 28.91
N PRO A 138 12.42 -3.91 29.71
CA PRO A 138 11.75 -2.68 29.25
C PRO A 138 12.69 -1.51 29.00
N ALA A 139 13.94 -1.58 29.47
CA ALA A 139 14.92 -0.50 29.41
C ALA A 139 14.32 0.86 29.86
N ALA A 140 13.57 0.83 30.97
CA ALA A 140 12.77 1.95 31.47
C ALA A 140 13.60 3.19 31.81
N GLU A 141 14.90 3.02 32.07
CA GLU A 141 15.87 4.10 32.30
C GLU A 141 16.04 5.05 31.10
N PHE A 142 15.70 4.61 29.87
CA PHE A 142 15.71 5.44 28.65
C PHE A 142 14.30 5.94 28.29
N GLY A 143 13.42 6.11 29.28
CA GLY A 143 12.05 6.58 29.12
C GLY A 143 11.72 7.76 30.00
N LEU A 144 10.75 8.58 29.59
CA LEU A 144 10.22 9.68 30.40
C LEU A 144 9.62 9.19 31.72
N GLY A 145 9.17 7.93 31.80
CA GLY A 145 8.71 7.31 33.04
C GLY A 145 9.79 7.24 34.14
N ALA A 146 11.08 7.20 33.78
CA ALA A 146 12.17 7.23 34.75
C ALA A 146 12.33 8.61 35.42
N LEU A 147 11.91 9.69 34.76
CA LEU A 147 11.90 11.05 35.34
C LEU A 147 10.77 11.21 36.37
N LEU A 148 9.65 10.50 36.17
CA LEU A 148 8.45 10.54 37.03
C LEU A 148 8.51 9.51 38.18
N GLY A 149 9.30 8.43 38.03
CA GLY A 149 9.32 7.27 38.90
C GLY A 149 10.40 7.22 39.98
N ARG A 150 10.87 8.35 40.53
CA ARG A 150 11.87 8.36 41.63
C ARG A 150 11.33 7.79 42.98
N ARG A 151 10.15 7.17 42.98
CA ARG A 151 9.57 6.42 44.10
C ARG A 151 9.24 4.99 43.65
N ARG A 152 10.19 4.07 43.86
CA ARG A 152 10.03 2.69 44.35
C ARG A 152 11.11 1.76 43.79
N SER A 153 12.05 1.40 44.66
CA SER A 153 12.49 0.01 44.76
C SER A 153 12.73 -0.31 46.23
N PRO A 154 11.94 -1.21 46.83
CA PRO A 154 12.32 -1.87 48.06
C PRO A 154 13.27 -3.04 47.76
N HIS A 155 14.28 -3.17 48.62
CA HIS A 155 15.09 -4.35 48.89
C HIS A 155 16.05 -4.92 47.82
N ALA A 156 17.34 -4.63 48.00
CA ALA A 156 18.41 -5.62 47.86
C ALA A 156 19.19 -5.65 49.18
N ALA A 157 19.58 -6.85 49.59
CA ALA A 157 20.00 -7.22 50.94
C ALA A 157 21.33 -6.61 51.40
N ALA A 158 21.52 -6.65 52.72
CA ALA A 158 22.52 -5.97 53.54
C ALA A 158 23.99 -6.35 53.27
N ALA A 159 24.88 -5.35 53.44
CA ALA A 159 26.18 -5.43 54.14
C ALA A 159 26.63 -4.00 54.56
N PRO A 160 27.41 -3.84 55.66
CA PRO A 160 27.19 -2.75 56.61
C PRO A 160 28.11 -1.52 56.49
N LEU A 161 27.57 -0.40 56.99
CA LEU A 161 28.18 0.75 57.68
C LEU A 161 29.42 1.42 57.08
N LEU A 162 29.27 2.67 56.61
CA LEU A 162 30.16 3.77 56.99
C LEU A 162 29.43 5.11 56.83
N ASP A 163 29.47 5.89 57.90
CA ASP A 163 28.87 7.22 58.08
C ASP A 163 29.16 8.16 56.91
N LYS A 164 28.11 8.57 56.18
CA LYS A 164 28.12 9.84 55.44
C LYS A 164 26.79 10.57 55.64
N PRO A 165 26.82 11.91 55.88
CA PRO A 165 25.61 12.69 56.08
C PRO A 165 24.71 12.60 54.84
N LEU A 166 23.39 12.49 55.08
CA LEU A 166 22.36 12.46 54.05
C LEU A 166 22.44 13.69 53.12
N PRO A 167 22.54 13.53 51.80
CA PRO A 167 22.38 14.65 50.88
C PRO A 167 20.90 15.06 50.79
N PRO A 168 20.61 16.35 50.56
CA PRO A 168 19.25 16.89 50.55
C PRO A 168 18.41 16.23 49.45
N VAL A 169 17.14 16.01 49.79
CA VAL A 169 16.10 15.30 49.02
C VAL A 169 15.78 15.96 47.66
N PHE A 170 16.29 17.16 47.41
CA PHE A 170 16.30 17.83 46.10
C PHE A 170 17.74 18.08 45.60
N GLY A 171 18.44 17.00 45.24
CA GLY A 171 19.69 17.11 44.50
C GLY A 171 19.44 17.44 43.02
N PRO A 172 20.27 18.29 42.38
CA PRO A 172 20.12 18.66 40.97
C PRO A 172 20.15 17.40 40.09
N LEU A 173 19.21 17.31 39.14
CA LEU A 173 19.20 16.25 38.13
C LEU A 173 20.57 16.22 37.42
N SER A 174 21.26 15.08 37.43
CA SER A 174 22.55 15.01 36.73
C SER A 174 22.29 15.18 35.24
N ARG A 175 23.09 16.03 34.58
CA ARG A 175 22.96 16.35 33.14
C ARG A 175 22.85 15.07 32.29
N ARG A 176 23.52 14.00 32.72
CA ARG A 176 23.52 12.68 32.06
C ARG A 176 22.17 11.96 32.15
N GLN A 177 21.47 12.03 33.28
CA GLN A 177 20.15 11.42 33.45
C GLN A 177 19.05 12.22 32.72
N LEU A 178 19.20 13.55 32.68
CA LEU A 178 18.30 14.42 31.93
C LEU A 178 18.45 14.20 30.42
N LEU A 179 19.70 14.10 29.93
CA LEU A 179 19.98 13.76 28.53
C LEU A 179 19.50 12.34 28.17
N ALA A 180 19.66 11.36 29.07
CA ALA A 180 19.17 9.99 28.84
C ALA A 180 17.64 9.92 28.72
N GLY A 181 16.90 10.66 29.54
CA GLY A 181 15.43 10.74 29.46
C GLY A 181 14.92 11.49 28.22
N LEU A 182 15.72 12.41 27.67
CA LEU A 182 15.40 13.15 26.45
C LEU A 182 15.79 12.42 25.15
N THR A 183 16.39 11.23 25.23
CA THR A 183 16.81 10.45 24.05
C THR A 183 15.66 10.11 23.09
N GLY A 184 14.41 10.03 23.58
CA GLY A 184 13.24 9.81 22.73
C GLY A 184 12.78 11.05 21.94
N VAL A 185 13.14 12.25 22.38
CA VAL A 185 12.68 13.52 21.77
C VAL A 185 13.17 13.72 20.33
N PRO A 186 14.46 13.44 20.00
CA PRO A 186 14.92 13.47 18.61
C PRO A 186 14.16 12.52 17.69
N PHE A 187 13.71 11.36 18.17
CA PHE A 187 12.94 10.41 17.36
C PHE A 187 11.51 10.89 17.13
N VAL A 188 10.88 11.54 18.11
CA VAL A 188 9.59 12.22 17.91
C VAL A 188 9.74 13.41 16.96
N GLY A 189 10.82 14.18 17.07
CA GLY A 189 11.14 15.24 16.11
C GLY A 189 11.37 14.70 14.69
N ALA A 190 12.10 13.60 14.56
CA ALA A 190 12.31 12.91 13.28
C ALA A 190 11.00 12.35 12.72
N LEU A 191 10.07 11.88 13.57
CA LEU A 191 8.73 11.47 13.17
C LEU A 191 7.93 12.65 12.62
N VAL A 192 7.88 13.76 13.35
CA VAL A 192 7.18 14.98 12.90
C VAL A 192 7.76 15.46 11.57
N LEU A 193 9.08 15.49 11.43
CA LEU A 193 9.75 15.84 10.17
C LEU A 193 9.50 14.83 9.05
N ALA A 194 9.49 13.53 9.33
CA ALA A 194 9.21 12.49 8.34
C ALA A 194 7.74 12.53 7.88
N VAL A 195 6.80 12.81 8.79
CA VAL A 195 5.38 13.02 8.49
C VAL A 195 5.22 14.30 7.67
N LEU A 196 5.82 15.42 8.07
CA LEU A 196 5.81 16.67 7.31
C LEU A 196 6.45 16.51 5.92
N LYS A 197 7.54 15.73 5.80
CA LYS A 197 8.20 15.45 4.52
C LYS A 197 7.40 14.50 3.63
N LYS A 198 6.70 13.52 4.22
CA LYS A 198 5.93 12.52 3.49
C LYS A 198 4.52 13.02 3.12
N HIS A 199 3.93 13.90 3.91
CA HIS A 199 2.53 14.36 3.76
C HIS A 199 2.40 15.86 3.48
N GLY A 200 3.49 16.65 3.58
CA GLY A 200 3.50 18.10 3.34
C GLY A 200 2.85 18.93 4.46
N TRP A 201 3.28 20.19 4.61
CA TRP A 201 2.49 21.22 5.30
C TRP A 201 1.49 21.73 4.28
N ARG A 202 0.19 21.50 4.49
CA ARG A 202 -0.86 21.86 3.54
C ARG A 202 -0.79 23.35 3.22
N SER A 203 -0.59 23.66 1.94
CA SER A 203 -0.49 25.03 1.46
C SER A 203 -1.87 25.69 1.52
N PHE A 204 -1.94 26.93 2.03
CA PHE A 204 -3.18 27.72 1.97
C PHE A 204 -3.63 27.95 0.50
N GLU A 205 -2.68 27.94 -0.43
CA GLU A 205 -2.90 27.99 -1.88
C GLU A 205 -3.52 26.69 -2.40
N GLU A 206 -3.12 25.53 -1.86
CA GLU A 206 -3.69 24.20 -2.17
C GLU A 206 -5.12 24.05 -1.59
N LEU A 207 -5.40 24.66 -0.44
CA LEU A 207 -6.75 24.84 0.11
C LEU A 207 -7.62 25.80 -0.72
N GLN A 208 -7.03 26.85 -1.29
CA GLN A 208 -7.73 27.78 -2.19
C GLN A 208 -7.98 27.18 -3.57
N LEU A 209 -7.06 26.37 -4.09
CA LEU A 209 -7.23 25.63 -5.36
C LEU A 209 -8.24 24.48 -5.21
N THR A 210 -8.27 23.77 -4.08
CA THR A 210 -9.34 22.80 -3.79
C THR A 210 -10.69 23.47 -3.50
N ALA A 211 -10.71 24.68 -2.93
CA ALA A 211 -11.92 25.49 -2.81
C ALA A 211 -12.39 26.10 -4.15
N HIS A 212 -11.48 26.34 -5.11
CA HIS A 212 -11.81 26.78 -6.48
C HIS A 212 -12.20 25.60 -7.40
N ALA A 213 -11.67 24.40 -7.15
CA ALA A 213 -12.18 23.15 -7.72
C ALA A 213 -13.60 22.82 -7.25
N ALA A 214 -13.96 23.24 -6.02
CA ALA A 214 -15.31 23.08 -5.49
C ALA A 214 -16.36 24.00 -6.14
N THR A 215 -15.96 25.05 -6.86
CA THR A 215 -16.89 26.02 -7.48
C THR A 215 -17.03 25.92 -8.99
N ARG A 216 -16.35 24.96 -9.63
CA ARG A 216 -16.65 24.56 -11.01
C ARG A 216 -16.59 23.04 -11.14
N ASP A 217 -17.76 22.44 -11.32
CA ASP A 217 -18.03 21.08 -11.81
C ASP A 217 -16.79 20.23 -12.13
N GLU A 218 -16.16 19.63 -11.12
CA GLU A 218 -14.99 18.76 -11.32
C GLU A 218 -15.32 17.29 -11.01
N TYR A 219 -15.44 16.52 -12.08
CA TYR A 219 -15.46 15.06 -12.05
C TYR A 219 -14.12 14.53 -11.54
N VAL A 220 -14.07 14.13 -10.27
CA VAL A 220 -12.93 13.41 -9.69
C VAL A 220 -12.92 11.99 -10.23
N ALA A 221 -11.90 11.64 -11.02
CA ALA A 221 -11.66 10.27 -11.46
C ALA A 221 -11.26 9.40 -10.25
N SER A 222 -12.23 8.68 -9.69
CA SER A 222 -11.97 7.61 -8.73
C SER A 222 -11.56 6.34 -9.48
N ALA A 223 -10.76 5.49 -8.83
CA ALA A 223 -10.55 4.13 -9.32
C ALA A 223 -11.91 3.45 -9.41
N THR A 224 -12.36 3.11 -10.62
CA THR A 224 -13.57 2.30 -10.79
C THR A 224 -13.37 1.03 -9.96
N LEU A 225 -14.19 0.84 -8.92
CA LEU A 225 -14.31 -0.43 -8.22
C LEU A 225 -14.73 -1.46 -9.27
N LYS A 226 -13.76 -2.20 -9.80
CA LYS A 226 -14.03 -3.30 -10.70
C LYS A 226 -14.62 -4.42 -9.86
N THR A 227 -15.94 -4.50 -9.80
CA THR A 227 -16.62 -5.78 -9.61
C THR A 227 -16.22 -6.63 -10.83
N PHE A 228 -15.14 -7.40 -10.70
CA PHE A 228 -14.68 -8.26 -11.78
C PHE A 228 -15.65 -9.43 -11.90
N ARG A 229 -16.74 -9.23 -12.65
CA ARG A 229 -17.55 -10.33 -13.13
C ARG A 229 -16.83 -10.91 -14.34
N PHE A 230 -15.97 -11.89 -14.08
CA PHE A 230 -15.29 -12.63 -15.13
C PHE A 230 -16.33 -13.46 -15.86
N VAL A 231 -16.61 -13.09 -17.11
CA VAL A 231 -17.45 -13.87 -18.02
C VAL A 231 -16.51 -14.82 -18.75
N SER A 232 -16.78 -16.12 -18.68
CA SER A 232 -15.99 -17.10 -19.41
C SER A 232 -16.25 -16.99 -20.91
N ARG A 233 -15.27 -17.39 -21.75
CA ARG A 233 -15.44 -17.40 -23.22
C ARG A 233 -16.68 -18.20 -23.66
N SER A 234 -17.01 -19.25 -22.92
CA SER A 234 -18.20 -20.10 -23.14
C SER A 234 -19.53 -19.39 -22.92
N GLU A 235 -19.55 -18.25 -22.23
CA GLU A 235 -20.76 -17.49 -21.93
C GLU A 235 -21.06 -16.39 -22.97
N LEU A 236 -20.20 -16.22 -23.98
CA LEU A 236 -20.42 -15.26 -25.07
C LEU A 236 -21.57 -15.73 -25.97
N LYS A 237 -22.67 -14.97 -26.01
CA LYS A 237 -23.92 -15.36 -26.69
C LYS A 237 -24.03 -14.89 -28.14
N GLY A 238 -22.96 -14.32 -28.73
CA GLY A 238 -23.01 -13.83 -30.10
C GLY A 238 -21.69 -13.25 -30.62
N TYR A 239 -21.66 -12.98 -31.92
CA TYR A 239 -20.56 -12.33 -32.61
C TYR A 239 -20.85 -10.83 -32.79
N LEU A 240 -19.80 -10.01 -32.75
CA LEU A 240 -19.93 -8.59 -33.06
C LEU A 240 -20.39 -8.40 -34.51
N PRO A 241 -21.41 -7.54 -34.75
CA PRO A 241 -21.79 -7.18 -36.10
C PRO A 241 -20.60 -6.58 -36.86
N GLN A 242 -20.57 -6.79 -38.18
CA GLN A 242 -19.56 -6.23 -39.06
C GLN A 242 -20.17 -5.22 -40.01
N GLY A 243 -19.40 -4.19 -40.35
CA GLY A 243 -19.66 -3.25 -41.42
C GLY A 243 -18.57 -3.35 -42.49
N ARG A 244 -18.76 -2.66 -43.62
CA ARG A 244 -17.75 -2.55 -44.67
C ARG A 244 -17.35 -1.09 -44.88
N ILE A 245 -16.05 -0.85 -45.00
CA ILE A 245 -15.48 0.42 -45.48
C ILE A 245 -14.66 0.09 -46.72
N GLY A 246 -15.13 0.54 -47.89
CA GLY A 246 -14.59 0.08 -49.17
C GLY A 246 -14.65 -1.45 -49.28
N ASN A 247 -13.48 -2.07 -49.48
CA ASN A 247 -13.34 -3.52 -49.60
C ASN A 247 -13.02 -4.24 -48.27
N VAL A 248 -12.91 -3.51 -47.16
CA VAL A 248 -12.51 -4.08 -45.86
C VAL A 248 -13.74 -4.31 -44.99
N ALA A 249 -13.90 -5.55 -44.49
CA ALA A 249 -14.96 -5.91 -43.54
C ALA A 249 -14.46 -5.78 -42.10
N LEU A 250 -15.03 -4.88 -41.32
CA LEU A 250 -14.59 -4.51 -39.98
C LEU A 250 -15.68 -4.81 -38.95
N SER A 251 -15.31 -5.34 -37.79
CA SER A 251 -16.19 -5.40 -36.63
C SER A 251 -16.61 -3.99 -36.20
N ARG A 252 -17.83 -3.86 -35.65
CA ARG A 252 -18.34 -2.59 -35.10
C ARG A 252 -17.48 -2.03 -33.97
N MET A 253 -16.59 -2.83 -33.40
CA MET A 253 -15.55 -2.41 -32.47
C MET A 253 -14.18 -2.63 -33.13
N ILE A 254 -13.31 -1.63 -33.08
CA ILE A 254 -11.92 -1.70 -33.50
C ILE A 254 -11.06 -1.57 -32.25
N LEU A 255 -10.07 -2.45 -32.11
CA LEU A 255 -9.14 -2.41 -30.98
C LEU A 255 -8.15 -1.25 -31.13
N GLY A 256 -7.91 -0.49 -30.08
CA GLY A 256 -6.88 0.56 -30.08
C GLY A 256 -5.53 0.01 -29.60
N GLY A 257 -4.43 0.43 -30.24
CA GLY A 257 -3.10 -0.07 -29.91
C GLY A 257 -2.22 0.84 -29.04
N ASN A 258 -2.71 1.99 -28.55
CA ASN A 258 -1.88 2.93 -27.78
C ASN A 258 -1.16 2.27 -26.59
N LEU A 259 -1.88 1.48 -25.79
CA LEU A 259 -1.30 0.80 -24.64
C LEU A 259 -0.30 -0.29 -25.04
N MET A 260 -0.52 -0.95 -26.19
CA MET A 260 0.42 -1.92 -26.74
C MET A 260 1.72 -1.25 -27.20
N GLY A 261 1.63 -0.01 -27.69
CA GLY A 261 2.77 0.79 -28.14
C GLY A 261 3.44 1.62 -27.04
N GLY A 262 2.93 1.53 -25.80
CA GLY A 262 3.48 2.25 -24.66
C GLY A 262 3.01 3.69 -24.49
N TRP A 263 2.05 4.16 -25.30
CA TRP A 263 1.41 5.46 -25.11
C TRP A 263 0.32 5.36 -24.06
N ALA A 264 0.59 5.92 -22.88
CA ALA A 264 -0.34 5.98 -21.77
C ALA A 264 -0.42 7.39 -21.20
N HIS A 265 -1.60 8.01 -21.28
CA HIS A 265 -1.85 9.33 -20.71
C HIS A 265 -2.19 9.19 -19.23
N ALA A 266 -1.19 9.42 -18.38
CA ALA A 266 -1.34 9.46 -16.93
C ALA A 266 -1.44 10.92 -16.50
N ARG A 267 -2.62 11.39 -16.09
CA ARG A 267 -2.82 12.77 -15.63
C ARG A 267 -1.97 13.06 -14.39
N ASP A 268 -2.35 12.48 -13.26
CA ASP A 268 -1.76 12.67 -11.92
C ASP A 268 -1.25 11.34 -11.33
N LEU A 269 -1.31 10.24 -12.09
CA LEU A 269 -1.02 8.89 -11.61
C LEU A 269 0.44 8.49 -11.86
N LEU A 270 1.28 8.60 -10.81
CA LEU A 270 2.72 8.32 -10.88
C LEU A 270 3.10 6.86 -11.18
N TYR A 271 2.18 5.90 -11.07
CA TYR A 271 2.45 4.47 -11.23
C TYR A 271 2.16 3.92 -12.64
N VAL A 272 1.49 4.70 -13.52
CA VAL A 272 0.96 4.19 -14.80
C VAL A 272 2.08 3.68 -15.72
N SER A 273 3.20 4.38 -15.81
CA SER A 273 4.31 3.94 -16.67
C SER A 273 4.91 2.60 -16.24
N LYS A 274 4.98 2.33 -14.93
CA LYS A 274 5.42 1.03 -14.41
C LYS A 274 4.40 -0.06 -14.72
N LEU A 275 3.11 0.23 -14.53
CA LEU A 275 2.02 -0.70 -14.78
C LEU A 275 1.94 -1.10 -16.27
N VAL A 276 2.00 -0.14 -17.18
CA VAL A 276 1.91 -0.39 -18.62
C VAL A 276 3.06 -1.25 -19.09
N LYS A 277 4.30 -0.95 -18.66
CA LYS A 277 5.49 -1.75 -18.98
C LYS A 277 5.43 -3.17 -18.41
N ALA A 278 4.89 -3.33 -17.20
CA ALA A 278 4.76 -4.65 -16.57
C ALA A 278 3.69 -5.51 -17.24
N TYR A 279 2.61 -4.91 -17.73
CA TYR A 279 1.47 -5.65 -18.29
C TYR A 279 1.59 -5.89 -19.80
N HIS A 280 2.04 -4.91 -20.59
CA HIS A 280 2.03 -4.99 -22.06
C HIS A 280 3.34 -5.54 -22.62
N HIS A 281 3.73 -6.73 -22.19
CA HIS A 281 4.80 -7.50 -22.84
C HIS A 281 4.25 -8.31 -24.01
N ARG A 282 5.14 -8.81 -24.88
CA ARG A 282 4.79 -9.47 -26.16
C ARG A 282 3.72 -10.56 -26.01
N GLU A 283 3.91 -11.49 -25.08
CA GLU A 283 2.94 -12.58 -24.84
C GLU A 283 1.56 -12.04 -24.42
N LYS A 284 1.52 -11.02 -23.56
CA LYS A 284 0.26 -10.43 -23.13
C LYS A 284 -0.45 -9.68 -24.24
N ILE A 285 0.31 -9.03 -25.12
CA ILE A 285 -0.24 -8.44 -26.34
C ILE A 285 -0.88 -9.53 -27.20
N PHE A 286 -0.19 -10.65 -27.43
CA PHE A 286 -0.73 -11.77 -28.21
C PHE A 286 -1.99 -12.37 -27.58
N GLU A 287 -2.00 -12.59 -26.27
CA GLU A 287 -3.19 -13.04 -25.55
C GLU A 287 -4.36 -12.06 -25.71
N THR A 288 -4.08 -10.75 -25.67
CA THR A 288 -5.10 -9.70 -25.82
C THR A 288 -5.69 -9.73 -27.23
N LEU A 289 -4.84 -9.86 -28.26
CA LEU A 289 -5.28 -9.96 -29.65
C LEU A 289 -6.07 -11.25 -29.90
N ALA A 290 -5.60 -12.39 -29.40
CA ALA A 290 -6.30 -13.68 -29.52
C ALA A 290 -7.64 -13.68 -28.79
N LEU A 291 -7.71 -13.03 -27.62
CA LEU A 291 -8.96 -12.85 -26.90
C LEU A 291 -9.93 -11.98 -27.71
N ALA A 292 -9.45 -10.86 -28.26
CA ALA A 292 -10.26 -9.96 -29.08
C ALA A 292 -10.84 -10.69 -30.31
N GLU A 293 -10.01 -11.46 -31.03
CA GLU A 293 -10.45 -12.32 -32.14
C GLU A 293 -11.50 -13.33 -31.70
N SER A 294 -11.30 -13.97 -30.55
CA SER A 294 -12.27 -14.94 -30.01
C SER A 294 -13.61 -14.31 -29.63
N CYS A 295 -13.62 -13.01 -29.36
CA CYS A 295 -14.82 -12.21 -29.11
C CYS A 295 -15.42 -11.60 -30.39
N GLY A 296 -14.88 -11.92 -31.57
CA GLY A 296 -15.35 -11.42 -32.86
C GLY A 296 -14.86 -10.02 -33.24
N ILE A 297 -13.89 -9.46 -32.53
CA ILE A 297 -13.17 -8.25 -32.94
C ILE A 297 -12.14 -8.65 -33.98
N ASN A 298 -12.18 -8.05 -35.17
CA ASN A 298 -11.34 -8.47 -36.29
C ASN A 298 -10.33 -7.42 -36.75
N ALA A 299 -10.22 -6.28 -36.06
CA ALA A 299 -9.35 -5.19 -36.47
C ALA A 299 -8.67 -4.48 -35.29
N LEU A 300 -7.42 -4.11 -35.49
CA LEU A 300 -6.57 -3.30 -34.60
C LEU A 300 -6.16 -2.02 -35.34
N LEU A 301 -6.39 -0.87 -34.72
CA LEU A 301 -5.86 0.43 -35.17
C LEU A 301 -4.67 0.82 -34.30
N THR A 302 -3.50 1.00 -34.91
CA THR A 302 -2.29 1.41 -34.18
C THR A 302 -1.22 2.05 -35.04
N ASN A 303 -0.14 2.48 -34.40
CA ASN A 303 0.97 3.19 -35.01
C ASN A 303 1.92 2.26 -35.79
N PRO A 304 2.55 2.73 -36.90
CA PRO A 304 3.54 1.97 -37.66
C PRO A 304 4.73 1.41 -36.85
N LEU A 305 5.00 1.93 -35.66
CA LEU A 305 6.00 1.35 -34.75
C LEU A 305 5.65 -0.07 -34.28
N LEU A 306 4.36 -0.43 -34.26
CA LEU A 306 3.89 -1.75 -33.85
C LEU A 306 3.77 -2.77 -34.99
N CYS A 307 4.11 -2.41 -36.24
CA CYS A 307 4.09 -3.34 -37.36
C CYS A 307 4.86 -4.65 -37.09
N GLY A 308 6.01 -4.57 -36.41
CA GLY A 308 6.78 -5.76 -36.05
C GLY A 308 6.01 -6.73 -35.13
N VAL A 309 5.27 -6.19 -34.17
CA VAL A 309 4.46 -6.98 -33.22
C VAL A 309 3.26 -7.63 -33.93
N VAL A 310 2.61 -6.89 -34.83
CA VAL A 310 1.50 -7.41 -35.65
C VAL A 310 1.98 -8.55 -36.55
N ASN A 311 3.11 -8.36 -37.24
CA ASN A 311 3.67 -9.38 -38.13
C ASN A 311 4.09 -10.63 -37.35
N ASP A 312 4.67 -10.45 -36.16
CA ASP A 312 4.99 -11.57 -35.28
C ASP A 312 3.73 -12.30 -34.81
N TYR A 313 2.63 -11.57 -34.54
CA TYR A 313 1.36 -12.18 -34.18
C TYR A 313 0.77 -13.01 -35.33
N TRP A 314 0.80 -12.50 -36.57
CA TRP A 314 0.37 -13.25 -37.77
C TRP A 314 1.22 -14.50 -38.01
N ARG A 315 2.54 -14.43 -37.81
CA ARG A 315 3.42 -15.61 -37.87
C ARG A 315 3.08 -16.68 -36.83
N ASN A 316 2.40 -16.31 -35.74
CA ASN A 316 1.93 -17.21 -34.69
C ASN A 316 0.45 -17.60 -34.86
N GLY A 317 -0.13 -17.41 -36.05
CA GLY A 317 -1.49 -17.87 -36.39
C GLY A 317 -2.60 -16.85 -36.13
N GLY A 318 -2.26 -15.64 -35.69
CA GLY A 318 -3.19 -14.52 -35.58
C GLY A 318 -3.74 -14.09 -36.94
N ARG A 319 -4.95 -13.50 -36.95
CA ARG A 319 -5.67 -13.10 -38.17
C ARG A 319 -6.24 -11.68 -38.12
N ILE A 320 -5.97 -10.95 -37.05
CA ILE A 320 -6.50 -9.60 -36.84
C ILE A 320 -6.04 -8.68 -37.95
N GLN A 321 -6.96 -7.94 -38.54
CA GLN A 321 -6.65 -6.95 -39.57
C GLN A 321 -5.98 -5.75 -38.92
N PHE A 322 -5.00 -5.17 -39.62
CA PHE A 322 -4.24 -4.03 -39.12
C PHE A 322 -4.60 -2.76 -39.89
N ILE A 323 -5.09 -1.76 -39.16
CA ILE A 323 -5.30 -0.39 -39.63
C ILE A 323 -4.17 0.46 -39.06
N SER A 324 -3.41 1.12 -39.92
CA SER A 324 -2.33 1.98 -39.47
C SER A 324 -2.81 3.42 -39.30
N ASP A 325 -2.39 4.09 -38.23
CA ASP A 325 -2.62 5.54 -38.06
C ASP A 325 -1.58 6.42 -38.78
N CYS A 326 -0.60 5.80 -39.45
CA CYS A 326 0.46 6.46 -40.21
C CYS A 326 1.23 7.53 -39.42
N GLY A 327 1.22 7.48 -38.08
CA GLY A 327 1.84 8.50 -37.24
C GLY A 327 3.37 8.48 -37.33
N GLY A 328 3.96 9.63 -37.64
CA GLY A 328 5.40 9.84 -37.76
C GLY A 328 5.71 11.19 -38.41
N ASN A 329 7.00 11.46 -38.67
CA ASN A 329 7.44 12.76 -39.20
C ASN A 329 7.09 12.98 -40.69
N SER A 330 6.99 11.90 -41.47
CA SER A 330 6.69 11.93 -42.90
C SER A 330 5.50 11.02 -43.19
N VAL A 331 4.37 11.61 -43.55
CA VAL A 331 3.10 10.89 -43.77
C VAL A 331 3.24 9.89 -44.90
N LEU A 332 3.84 10.28 -46.03
CA LEU A 332 4.00 9.41 -47.20
C LEU A 332 4.91 8.21 -46.89
N GLU A 333 6.01 8.42 -46.17
CA GLU A 333 6.89 7.33 -45.75
C GLU A 333 6.19 6.38 -44.79
N MET A 334 5.39 6.91 -43.85
CA MET A 334 4.65 6.08 -42.90
C MET A 334 3.50 5.32 -43.56
N ILE A 335 2.84 5.90 -44.57
CA ILE A 335 1.87 5.20 -45.41
C ILE A 335 2.55 4.04 -46.13
N GLN A 336 3.69 4.29 -46.80
CA GLN A 336 4.42 3.24 -47.52
C GLN A 336 4.83 2.11 -46.56
N LYS A 337 5.44 2.46 -45.43
CA LYS A 337 5.82 1.49 -44.39
C LYS A 337 4.62 0.67 -43.88
N SER A 338 3.45 1.29 -43.76
CA SER A 338 2.23 0.62 -43.31
C SER A 338 1.70 -0.38 -44.35
N ILE A 339 1.73 0.02 -45.62
CA ILE A 339 1.36 -0.85 -46.75
C ILE A 339 2.33 -2.03 -46.83
N ASP A 340 3.64 -1.76 -46.77
CA ASP A 340 4.69 -2.78 -46.82
C ASP A 340 4.59 -3.77 -45.65
N ALA A 341 4.11 -3.30 -44.50
CA ALA A 341 3.86 -4.13 -43.33
C ALA A 341 2.56 -4.93 -43.41
N GLY A 342 1.69 -4.70 -44.39
CA GLY A 342 0.43 -5.43 -44.59
C GLY A 342 -0.80 -4.78 -43.96
N ALA A 343 -0.80 -3.47 -43.71
CA ALA A 343 -1.99 -2.77 -43.26
C ALA A 343 -3.13 -2.89 -44.28
N CYS A 344 -4.34 -3.23 -43.83
CA CYS A 344 -5.53 -3.30 -44.69
C CYS A 344 -6.13 -1.91 -44.98
N ALA A 345 -5.81 -0.93 -44.16
CA ALA A 345 -6.21 0.47 -44.35
C ALA A 345 -5.20 1.41 -43.66
N CYS A 346 -5.05 2.61 -44.21
CA CYS A 346 -4.26 3.69 -43.65
C CYS A 346 -5.20 4.83 -43.26
N TYR A 347 -5.20 5.17 -41.97
CA TYR A 347 -5.91 6.29 -41.38
C TYR A 347 -4.93 7.44 -41.18
N ILE A 348 -5.34 8.67 -41.50
CA ILE A 348 -4.55 9.88 -41.24
C ILE A 348 -5.27 10.67 -40.16
N GLN A 349 -4.54 11.02 -39.09
CA GLN A 349 -5.09 11.78 -37.98
C GLN A 349 -5.46 13.21 -38.41
N GLY A 350 -6.60 13.72 -37.91
CA GLY A 350 -7.12 15.05 -38.24
C GLY A 350 -6.07 16.16 -38.16
N GLY A 351 -5.34 16.29 -37.05
CA GLY A 351 -4.32 17.34 -36.90
C GLY A 351 -3.12 17.31 -37.88
N VAL A 352 -3.03 16.29 -38.74
CA VAL A 352 -2.04 16.21 -39.84
C VAL A 352 -2.69 16.43 -41.21
N ALA A 353 -4.00 16.20 -41.33
CA ALA A 353 -4.77 16.33 -42.57
C ALA A 353 -5.63 17.61 -42.64
N ASP A 354 -5.92 18.23 -41.49
CA ASP A 354 -6.55 19.54 -41.32
C ASP A 354 -5.54 20.66 -41.63
#